data_AF-A0A4R7V3W8-F1
#
_entry.id   AF-A0A4R7V3W8-F1
#
_cell.length_a   1.000
_cell.length_b   1.000
_cell.length_c   1.000
_cell.angle_alpha   90.00
_cell.angle_beta   90.00
_cell.angle_gamma   90.00
#
_symmetry.space_group_name_H-M   'P 1'
#
loop_
_entity.id
_entity.type
_entity.pdbx_description
1 polymer ?
#
loop_
_entity_poly.entity_id
_entity_poly.type
_entity_poly.pdbx_seq_one_letter_code
_entity_poly.pdbx_strand_id
1 'polypeptide(L)'
;MSLLTRIRGRAGFGRTRIGAAVVVHAADGVTDEARALAESLPADPEHELVVADVPPVSAIDVWQSFAAALPRGRRSLRVVPGQEPREIAPYVWQWLADRLGRGVLAPYGLTQNRAGTLFVHSIDQSGWVSFGKGKAPAWTGKRFPQPVWDTIEVSQVRSAGFRGVAEPLPAGVWLRPDVDQGVLTTGRNRLAATLPCLPDTPLIVLGVCDAADLDIADVAAFWRTLPPNLAASARFVQYGGLTLPHGATFGQHLADALGMEICAYTGIPTGTPDKLDVLALRQDGSLGASAFAQAFAYRPGGPATGRLCAHRAPLDGLGEVAPGVYWYAPDVVVEVVRAGLWLRPAEQITDPTGVRAAPLDPPHSLLLYEATDPARADRLAEVAAELRDRLDEETRSATLLMPSTALAGAPSGVTRPAAPLPVEPSPPVVEVQDPPAEPVDAGGTDDTDDTDLPWLSRLMETVSIPAPARPSRVEVQDDGARGTR
;
A
#
# COMPACT_ATOMS: atom_id res chain seq x y z
N MET A 1 -11.64 20.01 34.91
CA MET A 1 -13.11 19.84 34.87
C MET A 1 -13.45 18.84 33.79
N SER A 2 -14.20 17.78 34.13
CA SER A 2 -14.34 16.56 33.33
C SER A 2 -15.21 16.74 32.08
N LEU A 3 -14.77 16.16 30.96
CA LEU A 3 -15.51 16.02 29.69
C LEU A 3 -16.91 15.42 29.88
N LEU A 4 -17.10 14.60 30.92
CA LEU A 4 -18.38 13.97 31.26
C LEU A 4 -19.45 14.97 31.75
N THR A 5 -19.06 16.16 32.22
CA THR A 5 -20.02 17.11 32.81
C THR A 5 -20.63 18.09 31.80
N ARG A 6 -20.14 18.14 30.54
CA ARG A 6 -20.68 19.04 29.50
C ARG A 6 -21.87 18.46 28.72
N ILE A 7 -22.17 17.16 28.83
CA ILE A 7 -23.17 16.47 27.99
C ILE A 7 -24.61 16.55 28.59
N ARG A 8 -24.83 17.25 29.70
CA ARG A 8 -26.17 17.35 30.33
C ARG A 8 -27.07 18.49 29.84
N GLY A 9 -26.69 19.21 28.78
CA GLY A 9 -27.53 20.27 28.19
C GLY A 9 -28.00 19.90 26.78
N ARG A 10 -29.15 19.21 26.66
CA ARG A 10 -30.02 19.12 25.46
C ARG A 10 -29.30 19.38 24.11
N ALA A 11 -28.26 18.60 23.80
CA ALA A 11 -27.39 18.84 22.66
C ALA A 11 -28.00 18.22 21.40
N GLY A 12 -28.60 19.04 20.54
CA GLY A 12 -29.04 18.58 19.22
C GLY A 12 -27.85 18.38 18.29
N PHE A 13 -27.83 17.28 17.55
CA PHE A 13 -26.89 17.12 16.44
C PHE A 13 -27.31 17.99 15.26
N GLY A 14 -26.34 18.70 14.67
CA GLY A 14 -26.46 19.41 13.41
C GLY A 14 -26.05 18.52 12.23
N ARG A 15 -26.30 19.02 11.02
CA ARG A 15 -25.79 18.40 9.79
C ARG A 15 -25.28 19.46 8.83
N THR A 16 -24.16 19.18 8.20
CA THR A 16 -23.52 20.07 7.22
C THR A 16 -23.09 19.24 6.02
N ARG A 17 -23.37 19.71 4.79
CA ARG A 17 -22.92 19.02 3.57
C ARG A 17 -21.53 19.52 3.20
N ILE A 18 -20.59 18.61 3.03
CA ILE A 18 -19.20 18.89 2.66
C ILE A 18 -18.83 17.91 1.54
N GLY A 19 -18.53 18.43 0.35
CA GLY A 19 -18.30 17.62 -0.84
C GLY A 19 -19.46 16.65 -1.14
N ALA A 20 -19.13 15.37 -1.27
CA ALA A 20 -20.11 14.30 -1.51
C ALA A 20 -20.83 13.82 -0.24
N ALA A 21 -20.33 14.17 0.95
CA ALA A 21 -20.80 13.64 2.23
C ALA A 21 -21.68 14.63 3.01
N VAL A 22 -22.52 14.07 3.88
CA VAL A 22 -23.20 14.82 4.95
C VAL A 22 -22.50 14.52 6.27
N VAL A 23 -21.93 15.54 6.92
CA VAL A 23 -21.34 15.41 8.24
C VAL A 23 -22.42 15.66 9.28
N VAL A 24 -22.64 14.70 10.18
CA VAL A 24 -23.50 14.86 11.35
C VAL A 24 -22.62 15.12 12.55
N HIS A 25 -22.79 16.28 13.17
CA HIS A 25 -21.86 16.84 14.16
C HIS A 25 -22.59 17.39 15.38
N ALA A 26 -21.90 17.55 16.49
CA ALA A 26 -22.45 18.14 17.70
C ALA A 26 -22.69 19.65 17.54
N ALA A 27 -23.33 20.29 18.53
CA ALA A 27 -23.78 21.68 18.45
C ALA A 27 -22.63 22.71 18.33
N ASP A 28 -21.42 22.32 18.71
CA ASP A 28 -20.17 23.08 18.59
C ASP A 28 -19.65 23.18 17.15
N GLY A 29 -20.18 22.39 16.22
CA GLY A 29 -19.83 22.44 14.80
C GLY A 29 -19.12 21.18 14.32
N VAL A 30 -18.67 21.22 13.07
CA VAL A 30 -17.89 20.14 12.45
C VAL A 30 -16.43 20.24 12.92
N THR A 31 -15.89 19.15 13.45
CA THR A 31 -14.45 19.04 13.78
C THR A 31 -13.59 19.13 12.52
N ASP A 32 -12.34 19.59 12.66
CA ASP A 32 -11.45 19.73 11.52
C ASP A 32 -11.08 18.35 10.93
N GLU A 33 -10.98 17.31 11.76
CA GLU A 33 -10.78 15.93 11.29
C GLU A 33 -11.96 15.44 10.46
N ALA A 34 -13.20 15.66 10.93
CA ALA A 34 -14.39 15.25 10.18
C ALA A 34 -14.57 16.05 8.88
N ARG A 35 -14.18 17.34 8.86
CA ARG A 35 -14.15 18.15 7.63
C ARG A 35 -13.14 17.59 6.63
N ALA A 36 -11.89 17.39 7.04
CA ALA A 36 -10.84 16.87 6.17
C ALA A 36 -11.20 15.48 5.62
N LEU A 37 -11.76 14.61 6.46
CA LEU A 37 -12.30 13.33 6.03
C LEU A 37 -13.38 13.52 4.97
N ALA A 38 -14.43 14.31 5.23
CA ALA A 38 -15.53 14.51 4.30
C ALA A 38 -15.09 15.09 2.94
N GLU A 39 -14.09 15.98 2.92
CA GLU A 39 -13.52 16.56 1.69
C GLU A 39 -12.76 15.53 0.85
N SER A 40 -12.12 14.56 1.50
CA SER A 40 -11.32 13.52 0.82
C SER A 40 -12.16 12.32 0.32
N LEU A 41 -13.42 12.19 0.76
CA LEU A 41 -14.24 11.04 0.40
C LEU A 41 -14.72 11.11 -1.07
N PRO A 42 -14.53 10.04 -1.86
CA PRO A 42 -15.13 9.96 -3.18
C PRO A 42 -16.65 9.81 -3.06
N ALA A 43 -17.38 10.21 -4.09
CA ALA A 43 -18.82 10.03 -4.15
C ALA A 43 -19.17 8.52 -4.15
N ASP A 44 -20.23 8.16 -3.42
CA ASP A 44 -20.85 6.84 -3.49
C ASP A 44 -22.10 6.95 -4.37
N PRO A 45 -22.19 6.25 -5.50
CA PRO A 45 -23.37 6.27 -6.38
C PRO A 45 -24.53 5.43 -5.85
N GLU A 46 -24.27 4.50 -4.91
CA GLU A 46 -25.26 3.58 -4.35
C GLU A 46 -25.81 4.08 -3.01
N HIS A 47 -24.95 4.69 -2.17
CA HIS A 47 -25.27 5.10 -0.81
C HIS A 47 -25.19 6.61 -0.60
N GLU A 48 -26.02 7.14 0.29
CA GLU A 48 -25.82 8.48 0.83
C GLU A 48 -24.69 8.45 1.87
N LEU A 49 -23.59 9.15 1.58
CA LEU A 49 -22.41 9.20 2.44
C LEU A 49 -22.64 10.08 3.67
N VAL A 50 -22.40 9.51 4.84
CA VAL A 50 -22.51 10.19 6.12
C VAL A 50 -21.23 10.06 6.90
N VAL A 51 -20.66 11.18 7.34
CA VAL A 51 -19.56 11.19 8.32
C VAL A 51 -20.15 11.39 9.71
N ALA A 52 -19.86 10.46 10.62
CA ALA A 52 -20.31 10.48 12.00
C ALA A 52 -19.27 11.18 12.89
N ASP A 53 -19.40 12.50 13.02
CA ASP A 53 -18.60 13.34 13.90
C ASP A 53 -19.18 13.32 15.32
N VAL A 54 -19.08 12.14 15.93
CA VAL A 54 -19.68 11.79 17.22
C VAL A 54 -18.58 11.32 18.15
N PRO A 55 -18.58 11.66 19.46
CA PRO A 55 -17.53 11.24 20.40
C PRO A 55 -17.26 9.72 20.37
N PRO A 56 -16.00 9.29 20.58
CA PRO A 56 -15.57 7.90 20.38
C PRO A 56 -16.30 6.89 21.27
N VAL A 57 -16.49 7.23 22.55
CA VAL A 57 -17.34 6.49 23.49
C VAL A 57 -18.63 7.26 23.68
N SER A 58 -19.68 6.80 23.01
CA SER A 58 -20.98 7.46 23.01
C SER A 58 -22.05 6.50 23.53
N ALA A 59 -22.82 6.97 24.51
CA ALA A 59 -23.99 6.27 24.99
C ALA A 59 -25.09 6.24 23.91
N ILE A 60 -26.08 5.35 24.09
CA ILE A 60 -27.12 5.11 23.08
C ILE A 60 -27.98 6.34 22.80
N ASP A 61 -28.14 7.26 23.75
CA ASP A 61 -28.84 8.54 23.63
C ASP A 61 -28.15 9.50 22.64
N VAL A 62 -26.83 9.48 22.60
CA VAL A 62 -26.03 10.19 21.59
C VAL A 62 -26.33 9.62 20.20
N TRP A 63 -26.36 8.29 20.06
CA TRP A 63 -26.71 7.62 18.82
C TRP A 63 -28.17 7.83 18.39
N GLN A 64 -29.10 7.97 19.34
CA GLN A 64 -30.48 8.38 19.07
C GLN A 64 -30.55 9.79 18.48
N SER A 65 -29.77 10.70 19.03
CA SER A 65 -29.71 12.08 18.56
C SER A 65 -29.02 12.18 17.19
N PHE A 66 -27.95 11.40 16.96
CA PHE A 66 -27.35 11.20 15.65
C PHE A 66 -28.37 10.69 14.63
N ALA A 67 -29.11 9.62 14.96
CA ALA A 67 -30.10 9.03 14.08
C ALA A 67 -31.22 10.03 13.70
N ALA A 68 -31.59 10.92 14.61
CA ALA A 68 -32.58 11.98 14.35
C ALA A 68 -32.06 13.09 13.40
N ALA A 69 -30.74 13.32 13.38
CA ALA A 69 -30.10 14.34 12.54
C ALA A 69 -29.74 13.83 11.13
N LEU A 70 -29.76 12.51 10.90
CA LEU A 70 -29.46 11.92 9.61
C LEU A 70 -30.35 12.48 8.48
N PRO A 71 -29.83 12.52 7.23
CA PRO A 71 -30.64 12.89 6.08
C PRO A 71 -31.90 12.05 5.99
N ARG A 72 -33.04 12.68 5.67
CA ARG A 72 -34.29 11.96 5.42
C ARG A 72 -34.28 11.46 3.98
N GLY A 73 -34.62 10.19 3.78
CA GLY A 73 -34.65 9.60 2.46
C GLY A 73 -34.85 8.10 2.50
N ARG A 74 -34.97 7.48 1.33
CA ARG A 74 -35.10 6.03 1.18
C ARG A 74 -33.78 5.35 0.81
N ARG A 75 -32.79 6.12 0.32
CA ARG A 75 -31.48 5.61 -0.08
C ARG A 75 -30.76 4.98 1.11
N SER A 76 -29.98 3.93 0.90
CA SER A 76 -29.13 3.37 1.95
C SER A 76 -28.05 4.37 2.35
N LEU A 77 -27.54 4.24 3.58
CA LEU A 77 -26.49 5.11 4.12
C LEU A 77 -25.16 4.36 4.07
N ARG A 78 -24.07 5.05 3.75
CA ARG A 78 -22.71 4.61 4.14
C ARG A 78 -22.26 5.51 5.28
N VAL A 79 -22.08 4.93 6.46
CA VAL A 79 -21.67 5.67 7.65
C VAL A 79 -20.18 5.47 7.88
N VAL A 80 -19.43 6.56 7.84
CA VAL A 80 -17.98 6.61 8.06
C VAL A 80 -17.73 7.30 9.41
N PRO A 81 -17.01 6.70 10.36
CA PRO A 81 -16.68 7.36 11.62
C PRO A 81 -15.74 8.56 11.38
N GLY A 82 -16.05 9.72 11.98
CA GLY A 82 -15.32 10.98 11.73
C GLY A 82 -13.94 11.10 12.36
N GLN A 83 -13.58 10.20 13.26
CA GLN A 83 -12.33 10.21 14.02
C GLN A 83 -11.60 8.89 13.72
N GLU A 84 -10.32 8.91 13.35
CA GLU A 84 -9.53 7.73 12.96
C GLU A 84 -8.32 7.51 13.89
N PRO A 85 -7.88 6.25 14.10
CA PRO A 85 -8.59 5.01 13.78
C PRO A 85 -9.70 4.73 14.80
N ARG A 86 -10.87 4.28 14.34
CA ARG A 86 -12.05 4.05 15.20
C ARG A 86 -12.76 2.74 14.89
N GLU A 87 -13.13 2.06 15.97
CA GLU A 87 -13.97 0.87 15.96
C GLU A 87 -15.30 1.20 16.67
N ILE A 88 -16.42 0.79 16.07
CA ILE A 88 -17.76 0.91 16.64
C ILE A 88 -18.37 -0.48 16.64
N ALA A 89 -19.00 -0.85 17.76
CA ALA A 89 -19.58 -2.17 17.92
C ALA A 89 -20.73 -2.43 16.92
N PRO A 90 -20.79 -3.61 16.27
CA PRO A 90 -21.78 -3.93 15.22
C PRO A 90 -23.24 -3.74 15.61
N TYR A 91 -23.59 -3.98 16.87
CA TYR A 91 -24.97 -3.86 17.34
C TYR A 91 -25.51 -2.44 17.21
N VAL A 92 -24.64 -1.41 17.26
CA VAL A 92 -25.02 -0.01 17.05
C VAL A 92 -25.50 0.20 15.63
N TRP A 93 -24.81 -0.39 14.65
CA TRP A 93 -25.17 -0.28 13.24
C TRP A 93 -26.44 -1.05 12.90
N GLN A 94 -26.62 -2.24 13.47
CA GLN A 94 -27.87 -3.00 13.32
C GLN A 94 -29.05 -2.24 13.93
N TRP A 95 -28.88 -1.71 15.15
CA TRP A 95 -29.89 -0.87 15.80
C TRP A 95 -30.25 0.35 14.95
N LEU A 96 -29.26 1.01 14.35
CA LEU A 96 -29.48 2.16 13.49
C LEU A 96 -30.28 1.77 12.23
N ALA A 97 -29.93 0.66 11.58
CA ALA A 97 -30.65 0.15 10.42
C ALA A 97 -32.11 -0.21 10.76
N ASP A 98 -32.35 -0.89 11.88
CA ASP A 98 -33.69 -1.25 12.36
C ASP A 98 -34.52 0.01 12.68
N ARG A 99 -33.91 1.00 13.33
CA ARG A 99 -34.54 2.25 13.74
C ARG A 99 -34.95 3.10 12.54
N LEU A 100 -34.10 3.18 11.52
CA LEU A 100 -34.33 3.96 10.31
C LEU A 100 -35.20 3.22 9.29
N GLY A 101 -35.27 1.89 9.36
CA GLY A 101 -35.87 1.07 8.31
C GLY A 101 -35.15 1.22 6.96
N ARG A 102 -33.85 1.53 6.99
CA ARG A 102 -32.99 1.77 5.82
C ARG A 102 -31.77 0.87 5.89
N GLY A 103 -31.19 0.54 4.75
CA GLY A 103 -29.88 -0.12 4.70
C GLY A 103 -28.79 0.80 5.24
N VAL A 104 -27.91 0.28 6.07
CA VAL A 104 -26.74 0.97 6.61
C VAL A 104 -25.51 0.15 6.27
N LEU A 105 -24.56 0.73 5.55
CA LEU A 105 -23.25 0.17 5.29
C LEU A 105 -22.24 0.85 6.20
N ALA A 106 -21.64 0.11 7.10
CA ALA A 106 -20.80 0.66 8.16
C ALA A 106 -19.61 -0.26 8.46
N PRO A 107 -18.53 0.27 9.05
CA PRO A 107 -17.34 -0.52 9.32
C PRO A 107 -17.55 -1.47 10.51
N TYR A 108 -17.00 -2.67 10.37
CA TYR A 108 -16.68 -3.58 11.47
C TYR A 108 -15.16 -3.71 11.56
N GLY A 109 -14.57 -3.12 12.59
CA GLY A 109 -13.12 -3.00 12.77
C GLY A 109 -12.62 -1.56 12.61
N LEU A 110 -11.29 -1.39 12.58
CA LEU A 110 -10.67 -0.07 12.48
C LEU A 110 -10.77 0.49 11.07
N THR A 111 -11.29 1.71 10.95
CA THR A 111 -11.36 2.44 9.68
C THR A 111 -10.15 3.35 9.51
N GLN A 112 -9.59 3.35 8.30
CA GLN A 112 -8.48 4.21 7.88
C GLN A 112 -8.83 4.85 6.53
N ASN A 113 -8.49 6.12 6.37
CA ASN A 113 -8.58 6.83 5.11
C ASN A 113 -7.17 7.18 4.62
N ARG A 114 -6.79 6.60 3.49
CA ARG A 114 -5.49 6.82 2.85
C ARG A 114 -5.65 6.90 1.35
N ALA A 115 -5.04 7.92 0.73
CA ALA A 115 -5.01 8.12 -0.72
C ALA A 115 -6.41 8.01 -1.40
N GLY A 116 -7.45 8.58 -0.78
CA GLY A 116 -8.81 8.57 -1.32
C GLY A 116 -9.54 7.23 -1.20
N THR A 117 -8.99 6.28 -0.44
CA THR A 117 -9.60 4.97 -0.17
C THR A 117 -9.85 4.81 1.32
N LEU A 118 -11.08 4.45 1.67
CA LEU A 118 -11.40 3.96 2.99
C LEU A 118 -11.12 2.46 3.08
N PHE A 119 -10.36 2.08 4.09
CA PHE A 119 -9.96 0.71 4.36
C PHE A 119 -10.36 0.31 5.77
N VAL A 120 -10.98 -0.86 5.92
CA VAL A 120 -11.41 -1.38 7.22
C VAL A 120 -10.66 -2.67 7.55
N HIS A 121 -9.80 -2.61 8.56
CA HIS A 121 -9.01 -3.75 9.01
C HIS A 121 -8.58 -3.67 10.47
N SER A 122 -8.89 -4.71 11.25
CA SER A 122 -8.40 -4.89 12.63
C SER A 122 -8.22 -6.35 13.01
N ILE A 123 -9.15 -7.19 12.55
CA ILE A 123 -9.17 -8.65 12.76
C ILE A 123 -9.60 -9.36 11.48
N ASP A 124 -9.54 -10.69 11.47
CA ASP A 124 -10.16 -11.48 10.41
C ASP A 124 -11.66 -11.20 10.32
N GLN A 125 -12.19 -11.14 9.09
CA GLN A 125 -13.58 -10.76 8.79
C GLN A 125 -13.97 -9.30 9.10
N SER A 126 -13.04 -8.45 9.55
CA SER A 126 -13.28 -7.00 9.56
C SER A 126 -13.55 -6.49 8.14
N GLY A 127 -14.27 -5.40 8.01
CA GLY A 127 -14.63 -4.85 6.70
C GLY A 127 -15.85 -3.94 6.75
N TRP A 128 -16.28 -3.51 5.58
CA TRP A 128 -17.59 -2.92 5.37
C TRP A 128 -18.66 -4.00 5.50
N VAL A 129 -19.64 -3.74 6.36
CA VAL A 129 -20.75 -4.65 6.62
C VAL A 129 -22.06 -3.92 6.35
N SER A 130 -22.92 -4.57 5.57
CA SER A 130 -24.27 -4.13 5.32
C SER A 130 -25.21 -4.62 6.41
N PHE A 131 -25.99 -3.68 6.95
CA PHE A 131 -27.00 -3.88 7.98
C PHE A 131 -28.36 -3.51 7.40
N GLY A 132 -29.38 -4.28 7.73
CA GLY A 132 -30.74 -4.07 7.24
C GLY A 132 -31.77 -4.53 8.25
N LYS A 133 -32.97 -3.95 8.17
CA LYS A 133 -34.03 -4.25 9.14
C LYS A 133 -34.38 -5.74 9.14
N GLY A 134 -34.19 -6.40 10.29
CA GLY A 134 -34.43 -7.83 10.47
C GLY A 134 -33.59 -8.75 9.56
N LYS A 135 -32.50 -8.25 8.97
CA LYS A 135 -31.57 -9.03 8.15
C LYS A 135 -30.29 -9.28 8.94
N ALA A 136 -29.68 -10.44 8.73
CA ALA A 136 -28.35 -10.70 9.26
C ALA A 136 -27.32 -9.74 8.61
N PRO A 137 -26.33 -9.26 9.38
CA PRO A 137 -25.23 -8.47 8.81
C PRO A 137 -24.48 -9.25 7.73
N ALA A 138 -24.21 -8.61 6.60
CA ALA A 138 -23.50 -9.23 5.49
C ALA A 138 -22.26 -8.42 5.11
N TRP A 139 -21.10 -9.08 5.13
CA TRP A 139 -19.82 -8.50 4.73
C TRP A 139 -19.83 -8.15 3.24
N THR A 140 -19.29 -7.00 2.89
CA THR A 140 -19.32 -6.46 1.52
C THR A 140 -17.93 -6.34 0.90
N GLY A 141 -16.92 -6.00 1.71
CA GLY A 141 -15.57 -5.71 1.22
C GLY A 141 -14.70 -5.12 2.32
N LYS A 142 -13.42 -4.87 2.05
CA LYS A 142 -12.55 -4.09 2.94
C LYS A 142 -12.39 -2.64 2.51
N ARG A 143 -12.66 -2.33 1.24
CA ARG A 143 -12.28 -1.07 0.61
C ARG A 143 -13.50 -0.29 0.13
N PHE A 144 -13.40 1.04 0.17
CA PHE A 144 -14.34 1.94 -0.48
C PHE A 144 -13.58 3.11 -1.12
N PRO A 145 -13.78 3.41 -2.42
CA PRO A 145 -14.58 2.66 -3.40
C PRO A 145 -14.08 1.21 -3.51
N GLN A 146 -15.00 0.27 -3.76
CA GLN A 146 -14.65 -1.14 -3.80
C GLN A 146 -13.99 -1.46 -5.15
N PRO A 147 -12.70 -1.80 -5.19
CA PRO A 147 -12.07 -2.24 -6.42
C PRO A 147 -12.60 -3.62 -6.83
N VAL A 148 -12.54 -3.94 -8.13
CA VAL A 148 -13.11 -5.20 -8.67
C VAL A 148 -12.41 -6.45 -8.14
N TRP A 149 -11.21 -6.29 -7.59
CA TRP A 149 -10.40 -7.34 -7.00
C TRP A 149 -10.60 -7.50 -5.48
N ASP A 150 -11.45 -6.70 -4.81
CA ASP A 150 -11.72 -6.79 -3.36
C ASP A 150 -12.50 -8.06 -2.99
N THR A 151 -11.81 -9.21 -3.09
CA THR A 151 -12.34 -10.53 -2.81
C THR A 151 -11.85 -11.04 -1.46
N ILE A 152 -12.41 -12.18 -1.02
CA ILE A 152 -12.06 -12.77 0.28
C ILE A 152 -10.60 -13.26 0.33
N GLU A 153 -10.03 -13.69 -0.80
CA GLU A 153 -8.67 -14.21 -0.92
C GLU A 153 -7.59 -13.17 -0.62
N VAL A 154 -7.89 -11.89 -0.88
CA VAL A 154 -7.00 -10.74 -0.66
C VAL A 154 -7.45 -9.83 0.50
N SER A 155 -8.47 -10.28 1.23
CA SER A 155 -9.09 -9.53 2.33
C SER A 155 -8.92 -10.20 3.68
N GLN A 156 -8.12 -11.25 3.81
CA GLN A 156 -7.88 -11.93 5.08
C GLN A 156 -6.39 -12.04 5.35
N VAL A 157 -6.03 -12.05 6.64
CA VAL A 157 -4.68 -12.45 7.03
C VAL A 157 -4.60 -13.97 6.88
N ARG A 158 -3.61 -14.45 6.13
CA ARG A 158 -3.47 -15.88 5.85
C ARG A 158 -2.01 -16.27 5.80
N SER A 159 -1.71 -17.51 6.18
CA SER A 159 -0.41 -18.10 5.90
C SER A 159 -0.16 -18.18 4.39
N ALA A 160 1.04 -17.81 3.99
CA ALA A 160 1.56 -17.92 2.63
C ALA A 160 2.78 -18.84 2.68
N GLY A 161 2.54 -20.15 2.51
CA GLY A 161 3.61 -21.15 2.61
C GLY A 161 4.06 -21.43 4.04
N PHE A 162 5.36 -21.62 4.25
CA PHE A 162 5.94 -22.08 5.51
C PHE A 162 6.20 -20.96 6.52
N ARG A 163 6.74 -19.81 6.07
CA ARG A 163 7.08 -18.67 6.95
C ARG A 163 6.46 -17.35 6.51
N GLY A 164 5.82 -17.32 5.35
CA GLY A 164 5.15 -16.15 4.82
C GLY A 164 3.77 -15.94 5.43
N VAL A 165 3.40 -14.67 5.57
CA VAL A 165 2.05 -14.22 5.90
C VAL A 165 1.61 -13.22 4.84
N ALA A 166 0.42 -13.45 4.29
CA ALA A 166 -0.27 -12.50 3.44
C ALA A 166 -1.24 -11.69 4.29
N GLU A 167 -1.05 -10.36 4.36
CA GLU A 167 -1.95 -9.45 5.06
C GLU A 167 -2.59 -8.42 4.13
N PRO A 168 -3.87 -8.05 4.34
CA PRO A 168 -4.54 -7.05 3.51
C PRO A 168 -3.94 -5.65 3.66
N LEU A 169 -3.77 -4.94 2.54
CA LEU A 169 -3.43 -3.52 2.45
C LEU A 169 -4.55 -2.74 1.75
N PRO A 170 -4.67 -1.41 1.95
CA PRO A 170 -5.60 -0.59 1.16
C PRO A 170 -5.46 -0.84 -0.35
N ALA A 171 -4.23 -0.92 -0.86
CA ALA A 171 -3.94 -1.12 -2.30
C ALA A 171 -3.82 -2.58 -2.77
N GLY A 172 -3.98 -3.56 -1.88
CA GLY A 172 -3.83 -4.97 -2.25
C GLY A 172 -3.46 -5.87 -1.07
N VAL A 173 -2.35 -6.60 -1.19
CA VAL A 173 -1.86 -7.55 -0.19
C VAL A 173 -0.37 -7.36 0.03
N TRP A 174 0.06 -7.47 1.28
CA TRP A 174 1.47 -7.55 1.66
C TRP A 174 1.83 -8.98 2.03
N LEU A 175 2.73 -9.59 1.26
CA LEU A 175 3.41 -10.81 1.65
C LEU A 175 4.71 -10.47 2.34
N ARG A 176 4.86 -11.01 3.54
CA ARG A 176 5.97 -10.72 4.42
C ARG A 176 6.37 -11.96 5.23
N PRO A 177 7.61 -12.02 5.74
CA PRO A 177 7.96 -12.98 6.77
C PRO A 177 7.18 -12.69 8.07
N ASP A 178 7.14 -13.68 8.96
CA ASP A 178 6.68 -13.51 10.33
C ASP A 178 7.83 -12.96 11.21
N VAL A 179 7.77 -11.68 11.55
CA VAL A 179 8.82 -10.93 12.27
C VAL A 179 8.19 -10.01 13.34
N ASP A 180 9.04 -9.29 14.07
CA ASP A 180 8.62 -8.40 15.17
C ASP A 180 7.51 -7.39 14.77
N GLN A 181 6.54 -7.20 15.66
CA GLN A 181 5.36 -6.36 15.41
C GLN A 181 5.67 -4.86 15.25
N GLY A 182 6.75 -4.36 15.86
CA GLY A 182 7.18 -2.96 15.71
C GLY A 182 7.65 -2.65 14.28
N VAL A 183 8.44 -3.55 13.71
CA VAL A 183 8.88 -3.48 12.30
C VAL A 183 7.68 -3.56 11.36
N LEU A 184 6.77 -4.50 11.62
CA LEU A 184 5.55 -4.67 10.81
C LEU A 184 4.63 -3.45 10.87
N THR A 185 4.46 -2.84 12.05
CA THR A 185 3.61 -1.66 12.21
C THR A 185 4.15 -0.47 11.41
N THR A 186 5.47 -0.25 11.44
CA THR A 186 6.12 0.81 10.66
C THR A 186 5.94 0.59 9.16
N GLY A 187 6.22 -0.63 8.68
CA GLY A 187 6.03 -0.98 7.27
C GLY A 187 4.58 -0.85 6.82
N ARG A 188 3.63 -1.35 7.61
CA ARG A 188 2.19 -1.26 7.32
C ARG A 188 1.73 0.18 7.18
N ASN A 189 2.11 1.05 8.12
CA ASN A 189 1.74 2.46 8.07
C ASN A 189 2.31 3.16 6.84
N ARG A 190 3.58 2.86 6.48
CA ARG A 190 4.22 3.43 5.29
C ARG A 190 3.54 2.96 4.01
N LEU A 191 3.34 1.65 3.85
CA LEU A 191 2.69 1.06 2.67
C LEU A 191 1.25 1.55 2.52
N ALA A 192 0.47 1.57 3.61
CA ALA A 192 -0.91 2.06 3.59
C ALA A 192 -1.01 3.55 3.24
N ALA A 193 -0.04 4.37 3.64
CA ALA A 193 -0.01 5.79 3.32
C ALA A 193 0.48 6.10 1.89
N THR A 194 1.28 5.21 1.30
CA THR A 194 2.00 5.48 0.06
C THR A 194 1.32 4.87 -1.17
N LEU A 195 0.85 3.62 -1.05
CA LEU A 195 0.39 2.85 -2.20
C LEU A 195 -1.02 3.29 -2.63
N PRO A 196 -1.24 3.64 -3.91
CA PRO A 196 -2.56 3.95 -4.42
C PRO A 196 -3.39 2.68 -4.60
N CYS A 197 -4.65 2.72 -4.19
CA CYS A 197 -5.61 1.66 -4.50
C CYS A 197 -6.08 1.79 -5.96
N LEU A 198 -5.53 0.97 -6.85
CA LEU A 198 -5.92 0.94 -8.26
C LEU A 198 -7.21 0.11 -8.45
N PRO A 199 -8.24 0.60 -9.15
CA PRO A 199 -9.53 -0.09 -9.26
C PRO A 199 -9.45 -1.52 -9.83
N ASP A 200 -8.58 -1.73 -10.81
CA ASP A 200 -8.49 -2.97 -11.59
C ASP A 200 -7.19 -3.76 -11.35
N THR A 201 -6.34 -3.30 -10.45
CA THR A 201 -4.98 -3.85 -10.29
C THR A 201 -4.62 -4.00 -8.82
N PRO A 202 -4.75 -5.21 -8.23
CA PRO A 202 -4.27 -5.44 -6.87
C PRO A 202 -2.74 -5.38 -6.85
N LEU A 203 -2.18 -4.66 -5.88
CA LEU A 203 -0.75 -4.67 -5.62
C LEU A 203 -0.38 -5.82 -4.69
N ILE A 204 0.59 -6.62 -5.12
CA ILE A 204 1.19 -7.68 -4.31
C ILE A 204 2.57 -7.19 -3.88
N VAL A 205 2.65 -6.73 -2.64
CA VAL A 205 3.86 -6.18 -2.03
C VAL A 205 4.65 -7.31 -1.39
N LEU A 206 5.95 -7.38 -1.62
CA LEU A 206 6.80 -8.50 -1.20
C LEU A 206 7.92 -8.04 -0.26
N GLY A 207 8.07 -8.75 0.86
CA GLY A 207 9.16 -8.56 1.82
C GLY A 207 8.96 -7.36 2.75
N VAL A 208 9.86 -7.18 3.70
CA VAL A 208 9.86 -6.08 4.68
C VAL A 208 11.26 -5.45 4.67
N CYS A 209 11.36 -4.12 4.67
CA CYS A 209 12.66 -3.45 4.83
C CYS A 209 13.28 -3.80 6.18
N ASP A 210 14.61 -3.95 6.24
CA ASP A 210 15.37 -4.23 7.47
C ASP A 210 14.93 -5.51 8.23
N ALA A 211 14.38 -6.49 7.52
CA ALA A 211 13.97 -7.77 8.07
C ALA A 211 14.55 -8.95 7.27
N ALA A 212 14.25 -10.17 7.72
CA ALA A 212 14.62 -11.38 7.00
C ALA A 212 14.02 -11.43 5.59
N ASP A 213 14.77 -12.00 4.65
CA ASP A 213 14.31 -12.19 3.28
C ASP A 213 13.07 -13.09 3.21
N LEU A 214 12.11 -12.72 2.36
CA LEU A 214 10.94 -13.54 2.07
C LEU A 214 11.32 -14.66 1.09
N ASP A 215 10.89 -15.90 1.37
CA ASP A 215 11.12 -17.02 0.46
C ASP A 215 10.18 -16.94 -0.75
N ILE A 216 10.71 -17.15 -1.95
CA ILE A 216 9.89 -17.15 -3.17
C ILE A 216 8.92 -18.34 -3.20
N ALA A 217 9.23 -19.43 -2.49
CA ALA A 217 8.32 -20.56 -2.33
C ALA A 217 7.02 -20.16 -1.61
N ASP A 218 7.11 -19.23 -0.64
CA ASP A 218 5.96 -18.68 0.09
C ASP A 218 5.09 -17.80 -0.82
N VAL A 219 5.74 -16.99 -1.67
CA VAL A 219 5.05 -16.20 -2.71
C VAL A 219 4.31 -17.12 -3.69
N ALA A 220 4.97 -18.19 -4.16
CA ALA A 220 4.36 -19.17 -5.06
C ALA A 220 3.20 -19.94 -4.39
N ALA A 221 3.32 -20.26 -3.08
CA ALA A 221 2.25 -20.90 -2.33
C ALA A 221 0.99 -20.03 -2.26
N PHE A 222 1.15 -18.74 -1.95
CA PHE A 222 0.04 -17.80 -1.97
C PHE A 222 -0.56 -17.63 -3.37
N TRP A 223 0.29 -17.45 -4.38
CA TRP A 223 -0.13 -17.22 -5.77
C TRP A 223 -1.06 -18.32 -6.30
N ARG A 224 -0.77 -19.59 -5.99
CA ARG A 224 -1.61 -20.73 -6.40
C ARG A 224 -3.02 -20.71 -5.80
N THR A 225 -3.25 -19.91 -4.76
CA THR A 225 -4.58 -19.76 -4.14
C THR A 225 -5.42 -18.67 -4.80
N LEU A 226 -4.84 -17.84 -5.67
CA LEU A 226 -5.52 -16.71 -6.27
C LEU A 226 -6.40 -17.14 -7.45
N PRO A 227 -7.61 -16.58 -7.59
CA PRO A 227 -8.42 -16.74 -8.80
C PRO A 227 -7.66 -16.25 -10.05
N PRO A 228 -7.83 -16.91 -11.22
CA PRO A 228 -7.08 -16.57 -12.43
C PRO A 228 -7.22 -15.10 -12.88
N ASN A 229 -8.42 -14.51 -12.72
CA ASN A 229 -8.67 -13.11 -13.05
C ASN A 229 -7.91 -12.14 -12.14
N LEU A 230 -7.75 -12.50 -10.86
CA LEU A 230 -6.98 -11.71 -9.91
C LEU A 230 -5.48 -11.85 -10.18
N ALA A 231 -5.01 -13.09 -10.41
CA ALA A 231 -3.63 -13.36 -10.78
C ALA A 231 -3.23 -12.63 -12.08
N ALA A 232 -4.10 -12.60 -13.09
CA ALA A 232 -3.81 -11.95 -14.38
C ALA A 232 -3.73 -10.42 -14.29
N SER A 233 -4.37 -9.80 -13.30
CA SER A 233 -4.40 -8.33 -13.13
C SER A 233 -3.42 -7.83 -12.06
N ALA A 234 -2.87 -8.72 -11.24
CA ALA A 234 -1.98 -8.35 -10.14
C ALA A 234 -0.64 -7.78 -10.63
N ARG A 235 -0.10 -6.81 -9.89
CA ARG A 235 1.24 -6.27 -10.10
C ARG A 235 2.08 -6.42 -8.84
N PHE A 236 3.35 -6.72 -9.01
CA PHE A 236 4.27 -6.94 -7.91
C PHE A 236 5.05 -5.68 -7.55
N VAL A 237 5.28 -5.49 -6.27
CA VAL A 237 6.10 -4.41 -5.69
C VAL A 237 7.09 -5.04 -4.73
N GLN A 238 8.38 -4.84 -4.94
CA GLN A 238 9.40 -5.27 -3.99
C GLN A 238 9.54 -4.20 -2.90
N TYR A 239 9.21 -4.55 -1.65
CA TYR A 239 9.38 -3.69 -0.49
C TYR A 239 10.52 -4.14 0.42
N GLY A 240 10.92 -5.41 0.37
CA GLY A 240 12.06 -5.91 1.12
C GLY A 240 12.87 -6.95 0.37
N GLY A 241 13.79 -7.58 1.10
CA GLY A 241 14.61 -8.65 0.59
C GLY A 241 13.80 -9.91 0.25
N LEU A 242 14.29 -10.64 -0.76
CA LEU A 242 13.75 -11.90 -1.24
C LEU A 242 14.90 -12.88 -1.37
N THR A 243 14.68 -14.13 -0.99
CA THR A 243 15.67 -15.19 -1.17
C THR A 243 15.78 -15.50 -2.65
N LEU A 244 16.84 -15.00 -3.29
CA LEU A 244 17.11 -15.17 -4.72
C LEU A 244 18.43 -15.95 -4.92
N PRO A 245 18.53 -16.82 -5.94
CA PRO A 245 19.80 -17.37 -6.36
C PRO A 245 20.79 -16.26 -6.72
N HIS A 246 22.09 -16.52 -6.52
CA HIS A 246 23.12 -15.52 -6.81
C HIS A 246 23.06 -15.05 -8.28
N GLY A 247 23.01 -13.74 -8.49
CA GLY A 247 22.91 -13.12 -9.82
C GLY A 247 21.52 -13.17 -10.47
N ALA A 248 20.51 -13.77 -9.82
CA ALA A 248 19.14 -13.74 -10.31
C ALA A 248 18.53 -12.35 -10.14
N THR A 249 17.74 -11.94 -11.13
CA THR A 249 16.95 -10.71 -11.02
C THR A 249 15.58 -11.03 -10.42
N PHE A 250 15.12 -10.15 -9.53
CA PHE A 250 13.83 -10.26 -8.85
C PHE A 250 12.68 -10.64 -9.79
N GLY A 251 12.47 -9.85 -10.84
CA GLY A 251 11.32 -10.03 -11.74
C GLY A 251 11.35 -11.33 -12.53
N GLN A 252 12.51 -11.72 -13.06
CA GLN A 252 12.64 -12.95 -13.85
C GLN A 252 12.50 -14.19 -12.96
N HIS A 253 13.16 -14.19 -11.79
CA HIS A 253 13.07 -15.32 -10.87
C HIS A 253 11.64 -15.54 -10.36
N LEU A 254 10.91 -14.44 -10.12
CA LEU A 254 9.49 -14.51 -9.76
C LEU A 254 8.62 -15.05 -10.89
N ALA A 255 8.83 -14.60 -12.13
CA ALA A 255 8.11 -15.15 -13.29
C ALA A 255 8.33 -16.66 -13.45
N ASP A 256 9.58 -17.11 -13.31
CA ASP A 256 9.95 -18.53 -13.40
C ASP A 256 9.28 -19.36 -12.29
N ALA A 257 9.31 -18.85 -11.05
CA ALA A 257 8.70 -19.53 -9.90
C ALA A 257 7.17 -19.63 -9.99
N LEU A 258 6.52 -18.61 -10.55
CA LEU A 258 5.06 -18.57 -10.71
C LEU A 258 4.58 -19.24 -12.00
N GLY A 259 5.47 -19.49 -12.95
CA GLY A 259 5.16 -20.16 -14.21
C GLY A 259 4.27 -19.33 -15.15
N MET A 260 4.21 -18.01 -14.99
CA MET A 260 3.40 -17.12 -15.84
C MET A 260 4.03 -15.75 -16.03
N GLU A 261 3.56 -15.00 -17.04
CA GLU A 261 3.97 -13.61 -17.21
C GLU A 261 3.50 -12.79 -16.00
N ILE A 262 4.42 -12.02 -15.43
CA ILE A 262 4.13 -11.08 -14.35
C ILE A 262 4.51 -9.67 -14.75
N CYS A 263 3.92 -8.68 -14.07
CA CYS A 263 4.32 -7.28 -14.16
C CYS A 263 4.81 -6.82 -12.79
N ALA A 264 6.02 -6.26 -12.73
CA ALA A 264 6.61 -5.75 -11.51
C ALA A 264 6.98 -4.27 -11.67
N TYR A 265 6.61 -3.45 -10.69
CA TYR A 265 7.09 -2.08 -10.60
C TYR A 265 8.59 -2.06 -10.26
N THR A 266 9.30 -1.06 -10.78
CA THR A 266 10.73 -0.84 -10.49
C THR A 266 10.98 -0.25 -9.10
N GLY A 267 9.93 0.27 -8.46
CA GLY A 267 9.94 0.86 -7.13
C GLY A 267 8.54 0.85 -6.51
N ILE A 268 8.27 1.80 -5.62
CA ILE A 268 7.00 1.95 -4.93
C ILE A 268 6.06 2.86 -5.74
N PRO A 269 4.90 2.36 -6.21
CA PRO A 269 3.91 3.22 -6.84
C PRO A 269 3.30 4.18 -5.82
N THR A 270 3.13 5.44 -6.20
CA THR A 270 2.64 6.54 -5.35
C THR A 270 1.65 7.42 -6.14
N GLY A 271 0.99 8.34 -5.44
CA GLY A 271 0.09 9.32 -6.07
C GLY A 271 -1.36 8.83 -6.13
N THR A 272 -2.05 9.17 -7.21
CA THR A 272 -3.46 8.78 -7.45
C THR A 272 -3.55 7.81 -8.62
N PRO A 273 -4.67 7.07 -8.78
CA PRO A 273 -4.86 6.19 -9.93
C PRO A 273 -4.67 6.88 -11.30
N ASP A 274 -5.02 8.17 -11.41
CA ASP A 274 -4.90 8.95 -12.65
C ASP A 274 -3.52 9.59 -12.85
N LYS A 275 -2.72 9.71 -11.77
CA LYS A 275 -1.40 10.32 -11.76
C LYS A 275 -0.45 9.46 -10.93
N LEU A 276 -0.22 8.26 -11.45
CA LEU A 276 0.68 7.29 -10.83
C LEU A 276 2.13 7.71 -11.06
N ASP A 277 2.91 7.80 -9.99
CA ASP A 277 4.36 7.88 -10.07
C ASP A 277 5.01 6.66 -9.41
N VAL A 278 6.26 6.34 -9.75
CA VAL A 278 7.00 5.23 -9.17
C VAL A 278 8.32 5.74 -8.62
N LEU A 279 8.46 5.72 -7.30
CA LEU A 279 9.66 6.17 -6.61
C LEU A 279 10.55 4.98 -6.27
N ALA A 280 11.85 5.12 -6.50
CA ALA A 280 12.81 4.08 -6.16
C ALA A 280 12.80 3.80 -4.64
N LEU A 281 13.00 2.55 -4.23
CA LEU A 281 13.05 2.18 -2.82
C LEU A 281 14.49 2.18 -2.31
N ARG A 282 14.77 2.93 -1.24
CA ARG A 282 16.07 2.92 -0.55
C ARG A 282 16.13 1.77 0.45
N GLN A 283 17.34 1.41 0.87
CA GLN A 283 17.55 0.28 1.80
C GLN A 283 16.86 0.48 3.16
N ASP A 284 16.80 1.73 3.65
CA ASP A 284 16.06 2.12 4.87
C ASP A 284 14.52 2.19 4.68
N GLY A 285 14.06 1.75 3.51
CA GLY A 285 12.67 1.77 3.08
C GLY A 285 12.10 3.16 2.77
N SER A 286 12.92 4.22 2.80
CA SER A 286 12.49 5.55 2.36
C SER A 286 12.41 5.61 0.83
N LEU A 287 11.68 6.60 0.32
CA LEU A 287 11.48 6.78 -1.11
C LEU A 287 12.60 7.63 -1.69
N GLY A 288 13.09 7.24 -2.86
CA GLY A 288 14.16 7.85 -3.61
C GLY A 288 13.67 8.62 -4.83
N ALA A 289 14.51 8.67 -5.86
CA ALA A 289 14.21 9.39 -7.10
C ALA A 289 13.03 8.76 -7.86
N SER A 290 12.29 9.60 -8.58
CA SER A 290 11.24 9.15 -9.49
C SER A 290 11.83 8.40 -10.69
N ALA A 291 11.30 7.21 -10.96
CA ALA A 291 11.80 6.31 -12.00
C ALA A 291 11.10 6.57 -13.34
N PHE A 292 11.88 6.77 -14.41
CA PHE A 292 11.33 6.84 -15.76
C PHE A 292 10.77 5.49 -16.21
N ALA A 293 11.53 4.40 -16.00
CA ALA A 293 11.02 3.05 -16.20
C ALA A 293 10.17 2.68 -14.97
N GLN A 294 8.85 2.61 -15.13
CA GLN A 294 7.93 2.41 -14.01
C GLN A 294 7.64 0.93 -13.75
N ALA A 295 7.49 0.12 -14.80
CA ALA A 295 7.25 -1.32 -14.65
C ALA A 295 7.79 -2.15 -15.81
N PHE A 296 8.15 -3.40 -15.50
CA PHE A 296 8.61 -4.40 -16.45
C PHE A 296 7.75 -5.65 -16.37
N ALA A 297 7.47 -6.23 -17.53
CA ALA A 297 6.87 -7.53 -17.70
C ALA A 297 7.94 -8.61 -17.86
N TYR A 298 7.80 -9.73 -17.16
CA TYR A 298 8.73 -10.86 -17.18
C TYR A 298 7.97 -12.12 -17.54
N ARG A 299 8.50 -12.89 -18.50
CA ARG A 299 7.94 -14.19 -18.91
C ARG A 299 8.82 -15.31 -18.37
N PRO A 300 8.26 -16.47 -18.02
CA PRO A 300 9.07 -17.63 -17.66
C PRO A 300 10.07 -17.99 -18.76
N GLY A 301 11.34 -18.20 -18.40
CA GLY A 301 12.44 -18.46 -19.33
C GLY A 301 12.83 -17.27 -20.23
N GLY A 302 12.33 -16.07 -19.94
CA GLY A 302 12.62 -14.84 -20.67
C GLY A 302 13.95 -14.18 -20.29
N PRO A 303 14.27 -13.03 -20.92
CA PRO A 303 15.46 -12.27 -20.58
C PRO A 303 15.33 -11.61 -19.20
N ALA A 304 16.41 -11.64 -18.41
CA ALA A 304 16.46 -11.06 -17.06
C ALA A 304 16.22 -9.54 -17.00
N THR A 305 16.37 -8.83 -18.12
CA THR A 305 16.04 -7.40 -18.22
C THR A 305 14.54 -7.13 -18.20
N GLY A 306 13.72 -8.11 -18.58
CA GLY A 306 12.28 -7.94 -18.77
C GLY A 306 11.94 -7.06 -19.98
N ARG A 307 10.64 -6.91 -20.23
CA ARG A 307 10.07 -6.03 -21.26
C ARG A 307 9.43 -4.82 -20.58
N LEU A 308 9.86 -3.60 -20.92
CA LEU A 308 9.25 -2.38 -20.40
C LEU A 308 7.75 -2.35 -20.74
N CYS A 309 6.89 -2.16 -19.75
CA CYS A 309 5.43 -2.15 -19.95
C CYS A 309 4.73 -0.90 -19.39
N ALA A 310 5.38 -0.16 -18.49
CA ALA A 310 4.94 1.17 -18.06
C ALA A 310 6.15 2.08 -17.89
N HIS A 311 6.01 3.34 -18.31
CA HIS A 311 7.06 4.33 -18.21
C HIS A 311 6.51 5.76 -18.22
N ARG A 312 7.31 6.68 -17.71
CA ARG A 312 7.10 8.13 -17.78
C ARG A 312 7.89 8.69 -18.97
N ALA A 313 7.27 9.57 -19.76
CA ALA A 313 7.97 10.28 -20.83
C ALA A 313 9.11 11.15 -20.25
N PRO A 314 10.27 11.26 -20.91
CA PRO A 314 11.36 12.13 -20.44
C PRO A 314 10.97 13.61 -20.36
N LEU A 315 10.21 14.07 -21.36
CA LEU A 315 9.68 15.43 -21.47
C LEU A 315 8.30 15.37 -22.12
N ASP A 316 7.44 16.33 -21.79
CA ASP A 316 6.13 16.46 -22.42
C ASP A 316 6.25 16.77 -23.92
N GLY A 317 5.40 16.13 -24.72
CA GLY A 317 5.30 16.38 -26.16
C GLY A 317 6.35 15.70 -27.05
N LEU A 318 7.24 14.88 -26.50
CA LEU A 318 8.14 14.06 -27.31
C LEU A 318 7.37 12.96 -28.05
N GLY A 319 7.73 12.73 -29.32
CA GLY A 319 7.15 11.67 -30.13
C GLY A 319 7.76 10.31 -29.77
N GLU A 320 6.95 9.40 -29.24
CA GLU A 320 7.35 8.02 -28.97
C GLU A 320 7.38 7.20 -30.28
N VAL A 321 8.50 6.51 -30.54
CA VAL A 321 8.70 5.68 -31.75
C VAL A 321 8.54 4.19 -31.49
N ALA A 322 8.82 3.78 -30.27
CA ALA A 322 8.67 2.43 -29.76
C ALA A 322 8.49 2.53 -28.24
N PRO A 323 7.95 1.51 -27.55
CA PRO A 323 7.72 1.56 -26.11
C PRO A 323 8.95 2.05 -25.32
N GLY A 324 8.85 3.25 -24.74
CA GLY A 324 9.92 3.90 -23.97
C GLY A 324 11.03 4.54 -24.81
N VAL A 325 10.90 4.65 -26.12
CA VAL A 325 11.90 5.26 -27.01
C VAL A 325 11.31 6.49 -27.68
N TYR A 326 11.96 7.63 -27.51
CA TYR A 326 11.46 8.93 -27.93
C TYR A 326 12.42 9.62 -28.89
N TRP A 327 11.88 10.26 -29.93
CA TRP A 327 12.67 11.19 -30.73
C TRP A 327 13.05 12.41 -29.88
N TYR A 328 14.35 12.73 -29.87
CA TYR A 328 14.84 13.97 -29.30
C TYR A 328 15.42 14.90 -30.37
N ALA A 329 16.16 14.34 -31.33
CA ALA A 329 16.66 15.03 -32.53
C ALA A 329 16.56 14.09 -33.75
N PRO A 330 16.78 14.55 -34.99
CA PRO A 330 16.60 13.73 -36.21
C PRO A 330 17.36 12.39 -36.24
N ASP A 331 18.47 12.29 -35.52
CA ASP A 331 19.35 11.13 -35.46
C ASP A 331 19.63 10.65 -34.02
N VAL A 332 18.92 11.22 -33.03
CA VAL A 332 19.11 10.92 -31.61
C VAL A 332 17.79 10.56 -30.97
N VAL A 333 17.78 9.43 -30.28
CA VAL A 333 16.66 8.99 -29.46
C VAL A 333 17.04 8.94 -27.98
N VAL A 334 16.03 9.16 -27.14
CA VAL A 334 16.10 8.89 -25.70
C VAL A 334 15.33 7.59 -25.44
N GLU A 335 16.03 6.58 -24.94
CA GLU A 335 15.45 5.32 -24.50
C GLU A 335 15.32 5.32 -22.98
N VAL A 336 14.13 4.97 -22.48
CA VAL A 336 13.86 4.75 -21.07
C VAL A 336 14.36 3.35 -20.70
N VAL A 337 15.31 3.30 -19.77
CA VAL A 337 15.93 2.07 -19.27
C VAL A 337 15.75 1.95 -17.76
N ARG A 338 16.02 0.78 -17.19
CA ARG A 338 15.79 0.51 -15.76
C ARG A 338 16.48 1.54 -14.85
N ALA A 339 17.71 1.94 -15.18
CA ALA A 339 18.48 2.90 -14.39
C ALA A 339 18.11 4.38 -14.64
N GLY A 340 17.29 4.68 -15.65
CA GLY A 340 16.93 6.06 -16.02
C GLY A 340 16.76 6.23 -17.53
N LEU A 341 17.55 7.11 -18.13
CA LEU A 341 17.48 7.49 -19.55
C LEU A 341 18.79 7.14 -20.26
N TRP A 342 18.68 6.73 -21.52
CA TRP A 342 19.81 6.47 -22.39
C TRP A 342 19.66 7.19 -23.72
N LEU A 343 20.52 8.17 -23.95
CA LEU A 343 20.66 8.90 -25.18
C LEU A 343 21.58 8.15 -26.15
N ARG A 344 21.07 7.77 -27.32
CA ARG A 344 21.82 7.01 -28.32
C ARG A 344 21.46 7.41 -29.75
N PRO A 345 22.32 7.09 -30.73
CA PRO A 345 21.97 7.21 -32.15
C PRO A 345 20.71 6.39 -32.46
N ALA A 346 19.86 6.92 -33.33
CA ALA A 346 18.59 6.29 -33.68
C ALA A 346 18.78 4.91 -34.35
N GLU A 347 19.84 4.76 -35.15
CA GLU A 347 20.20 3.52 -35.83
C GLU A 347 20.79 2.45 -34.89
N GLN A 348 21.23 2.83 -33.69
CA GLN A 348 21.86 1.91 -32.75
C GLN A 348 20.81 1.12 -31.96
N ILE A 349 20.67 -0.17 -32.29
CA ILE A 349 19.73 -1.08 -31.62
C ILE A 349 20.44 -1.90 -30.53
N THR A 350 21.72 -2.22 -30.71
CA THR A 350 22.52 -3.02 -29.79
C THR A 350 22.88 -2.26 -28.51
N ASP A 351 23.07 -2.99 -27.41
CA ASP A 351 23.50 -2.47 -26.11
C ASP A 351 24.86 -3.08 -25.74
N PRO A 352 25.98 -2.56 -26.29
CA PRO A 352 27.30 -3.13 -26.07
C PRO A 352 27.80 -2.94 -24.64
N THR A 353 27.30 -1.93 -23.93
CA THR A 353 27.75 -1.54 -22.58
C THR A 353 26.84 -2.06 -21.46
N GLY A 354 25.76 -2.77 -21.79
CA GLY A 354 24.83 -3.33 -20.81
C GLY A 354 23.94 -2.28 -20.11
N VAL A 355 23.68 -1.15 -20.76
CA VAL A 355 22.85 -0.04 -20.24
C VAL A 355 21.45 -0.50 -19.86
N ARG A 356 20.83 -1.38 -20.66
CA ARG A 356 19.48 -1.91 -20.40
C ARG A 356 19.42 -2.81 -19.16
N ALA A 357 20.56 -3.41 -18.79
CA ALA A 357 20.70 -4.27 -17.62
C ALA A 357 21.16 -3.50 -16.37
N ALA A 358 21.56 -2.24 -16.50
CA ALA A 358 22.02 -1.43 -15.39
C ALA A 358 20.96 -1.37 -14.27
N PRO A 359 21.36 -1.59 -13.00
CA PRO A 359 20.43 -1.54 -11.88
C PRO A 359 19.94 -0.12 -11.63
N LEU A 360 18.75 0.00 -11.03
CA LEU A 360 18.24 1.27 -10.54
C LEU A 360 19.12 1.76 -9.36
N ASP A 361 19.49 3.03 -9.36
CA ASP A 361 20.16 3.69 -8.23
C ASP A 361 19.10 4.44 -7.40
N PRO A 362 18.76 4.01 -6.17
CA PRO A 362 17.65 4.62 -5.44
C PRO A 362 17.71 6.14 -5.24
N PRO A 363 18.88 6.75 -4.94
CA PRO A 363 18.97 8.20 -4.77
C PRO A 363 18.97 8.99 -6.09
N HIS A 364 19.26 8.37 -7.24
CA HIS A 364 19.50 9.11 -8.49
C HIS A 364 18.90 8.43 -9.73
N SER A 365 18.45 9.23 -10.69
CA SER A 365 18.19 8.74 -12.05
C SER A 365 19.44 8.91 -12.91
N LEU A 366 19.85 7.89 -13.66
CA LEU A 366 20.98 8.02 -14.58
C LEU A 366 20.51 8.60 -15.91
N LEU A 367 21.22 9.60 -16.42
CA LEU A 367 21.14 10.03 -17.81
C LEU A 367 22.44 9.63 -18.51
N LEU A 368 22.36 8.58 -19.31
CA LEU A 368 23.47 7.97 -20.00
C LEU A 368 23.53 8.49 -21.43
N TYR A 369 24.71 8.86 -21.92
CA TYR A 369 24.91 9.09 -23.35
C TYR A 369 25.83 8.03 -23.93
N GLU A 370 25.52 7.56 -25.13
CA GLU A 370 26.37 6.59 -25.83
C GLU A 370 27.75 7.18 -26.12
N ALA A 371 28.80 6.46 -25.69
CA ALA A 371 30.19 6.91 -25.72
C ALA A 371 31.16 5.85 -26.26
N THR A 372 30.67 4.77 -26.88
CA THR A 372 31.53 3.75 -27.51
C THR A 372 32.21 4.24 -28.79
N ASP A 373 31.60 5.19 -29.51
CA ASP A 373 32.23 5.89 -30.64
C ASP A 373 32.67 7.30 -30.22
N PRO A 374 33.99 7.54 -30.07
CA PRO A 374 34.52 8.85 -29.69
C PRO A 374 34.12 9.98 -30.64
N ALA A 375 33.89 9.69 -31.93
CA ALA A 375 33.54 10.72 -32.91
C ALA A 375 32.14 11.32 -32.69
N ARG A 376 31.26 10.60 -31.98
CA ARG A 376 29.87 10.99 -31.70
C ARG A 376 29.63 11.33 -30.23
N ALA A 377 30.52 10.88 -29.35
CA ALA A 377 30.38 11.02 -27.90
C ALA A 377 30.23 12.47 -27.46
N ASP A 378 31.04 13.39 -27.99
CA ASP A 378 31.00 14.82 -27.61
C ASP A 378 29.64 15.44 -27.95
N ARG A 379 29.12 15.19 -29.16
CA ARG A 379 27.80 15.65 -29.57
C ARG A 379 26.70 15.09 -28.69
N LEU A 380 26.74 13.78 -28.39
CA LEU A 380 25.73 13.16 -27.53
C LEU A 380 25.82 13.67 -26.09
N ALA A 381 27.01 14.01 -25.59
CA ALA A 381 27.18 14.63 -24.29
C ALA A 381 26.54 16.03 -24.23
N GLU A 382 26.71 16.86 -25.26
CA GLU A 382 26.05 18.17 -25.37
C GLU A 382 24.52 18.05 -25.39
N VAL A 383 23.99 17.13 -26.21
CA VAL A 383 22.55 16.86 -26.31
C VAL A 383 22.00 16.32 -24.99
N ALA A 384 22.75 15.48 -24.28
CA ALA A 384 22.35 14.97 -22.97
C ALA A 384 22.34 16.07 -21.91
N ALA A 385 23.29 17.00 -21.93
CA ALA A 385 23.29 18.16 -21.05
C ALA A 385 22.06 19.05 -21.30
N GLU A 386 21.73 19.32 -22.57
CA GLU A 386 20.51 20.07 -22.93
C GLU A 386 19.23 19.34 -22.44
N LEU A 387 19.14 18.03 -22.65
CA LEU A 387 18.01 17.23 -22.17
C LEU A 387 17.86 17.35 -20.65
N ARG A 388 18.97 17.21 -19.90
CA ARG A 388 18.95 17.35 -18.45
C ARG A 388 18.44 18.72 -18.02
N ASP A 389 18.92 19.78 -18.67
CA ASP A 389 18.54 21.15 -18.31
C ASP A 389 17.05 21.44 -18.60
N ARG A 390 16.42 20.68 -19.49
CA ARG A 390 14.98 20.75 -19.80
C ARG A 390 14.07 19.93 -18.88
N LEU A 391 14.62 19.01 -18.08
CA LEU A 391 13.83 18.26 -17.08
C LEU A 391 13.24 19.22 -16.04
N ASP A 392 12.18 18.81 -15.34
CA ASP A 392 11.68 19.55 -14.18
C ASP A 392 12.75 19.64 -13.07
N GLU A 393 12.61 20.63 -12.18
CA GLU A 393 13.63 20.92 -11.16
C GLU A 393 13.97 19.73 -10.26
N GLU A 394 12.96 18.98 -9.84
CA GLU A 394 13.12 17.83 -8.94
C GLU A 394 13.84 16.68 -9.65
N THR A 395 13.37 16.31 -10.84
CA THR A 395 14.02 15.27 -11.65
C THR A 395 15.44 15.68 -12.04
N ARG A 396 15.66 16.95 -12.41
CA ARG A 396 16.99 17.47 -12.79
C ARG A 396 17.99 17.34 -11.64
N SER A 397 17.58 17.74 -10.44
CA SER A 397 18.42 17.67 -9.24
C SER A 397 18.81 16.24 -8.85
N ALA A 398 17.94 15.28 -9.15
CA ALA A 398 18.19 13.85 -8.91
C ALA A 398 18.88 13.14 -10.09
N THR A 399 19.19 13.82 -11.20
CA THR A 399 19.73 13.19 -12.42
C THR A 399 21.26 13.28 -12.51
N LEU A 400 21.92 12.14 -12.65
CA LEU A 400 23.36 12.03 -12.88
C LEU A 400 23.66 11.79 -14.36
N LEU A 401 24.35 12.75 -14.99
CA LEU A 401 24.80 12.65 -16.39
C LEU A 401 26.15 11.93 -16.47
N MET A 402 26.25 10.86 -17.27
CA MET A 402 27.50 10.11 -17.44
C MET A 402 27.56 9.34 -18.78
N PRO A 403 28.76 8.99 -19.29
CA PRO A 403 28.90 8.17 -20.49
C PRO A 403 28.49 6.71 -20.24
N SER A 404 27.97 6.02 -21.26
CA SER A 404 27.59 4.60 -21.22
C SER A 404 28.76 3.68 -20.84
N THR A 405 29.98 4.03 -21.26
CA THR A 405 31.21 3.27 -20.97
C THR A 405 31.58 3.25 -19.49
N ALA A 406 31.07 4.18 -18.67
CA ALA A 406 31.27 4.16 -17.22
C ALA A 406 30.59 2.96 -16.54
N LEU A 407 29.61 2.33 -17.18
CA LEU A 407 28.96 1.12 -16.67
C LEU A 407 29.80 -0.15 -16.88
N ALA A 408 30.61 -0.20 -17.94
CA ALA A 408 31.42 -1.37 -18.29
C ALA A 408 32.56 -1.66 -17.28
N GLY A 409 32.86 -0.72 -16.38
CA GLY A 409 33.92 -0.83 -15.38
C GLY A 409 33.45 -1.00 -13.94
N ALA A 410 32.13 -1.00 -13.67
CA ALA A 410 31.61 -1.15 -12.32
C ALA A 410 31.46 -2.65 -11.95
N PRO A 411 32.20 -3.19 -10.96
CA PRO A 411 31.93 -4.53 -10.48
C PRO A 411 30.52 -4.57 -9.87
N SER A 412 29.70 -5.53 -10.33
CA SER A 412 28.40 -5.84 -9.74
C SER A 412 28.59 -6.14 -8.24
N GLY A 413 28.27 -5.17 -7.37
CA GLY A 413 28.25 -5.38 -5.92
C GLY A 413 29.01 -4.38 -5.03
N VAL A 414 29.49 -3.24 -5.52
CA VAL A 414 30.12 -2.23 -4.64
C VAL A 414 29.17 -1.05 -4.41
N THR A 415 28.65 -0.95 -3.19
CA THR A 415 28.16 0.30 -2.61
C THR A 415 29.25 1.36 -2.83
N ARG A 416 28.97 2.35 -3.68
CA ARG A 416 29.87 3.49 -3.89
C ARG A 416 30.15 4.12 -2.51
N PRO A 417 31.42 4.33 -2.12
CA PRO A 417 31.71 4.85 -0.80
C PRO A 417 31.02 6.20 -0.62
N ALA A 418 30.24 6.33 0.45
CA ALA A 418 29.65 7.58 0.87
C ALA A 418 30.75 8.64 0.99
N ALA A 419 30.48 9.85 0.52
CA ALA A 419 31.34 10.98 0.78
C ALA A 419 31.58 11.08 2.31
N PRO A 420 32.83 11.25 2.77
CA PRO A 420 33.10 11.30 4.20
C PRO A 420 32.38 12.50 4.81
N LEU A 421 31.48 12.22 5.75
CA LEU A 421 30.90 13.24 6.60
C LEU A 421 32.01 13.89 7.43
N PRO A 422 31.95 15.21 7.71
CA PRO A 422 32.90 15.85 8.61
C PRO A 422 32.79 15.22 10.00
N VAL A 423 33.90 14.66 10.49
CA VAL A 423 34.00 14.13 11.85
C VAL A 423 34.03 15.31 12.82
N GLU A 424 32.93 15.54 13.54
CA GLU A 424 32.97 16.35 14.77
C GLU A 424 33.72 15.57 15.86
N PRO A 425 34.67 16.19 16.58
CA PRO A 425 35.43 15.50 17.63
C PRO A 425 34.57 15.29 18.88
N SER A 426 34.32 14.03 19.23
CA SER A 426 33.70 13.63 20.49
C SER A 426 34.58 14.01 21.70
N PRO A 427 33.99 14.47 22.82
CA PRO A 427 34.72 14.76 24.05
C PRO A 427 35.20 13.47 24.75
N PRO A 428 36.24 13.55 25.61
CA PRO A 428 36.85 12.38 26.22
C PRO A 428 35.91 11.70 27.23
N VAL A 429 35.81 10.38 27.11
CA VAL A 429 35.12 9.47 28.01
C VAL A 429 35.90 9.37 29.32
N VAL A 430 35.24 9.68 30.44
CA VAL A 430 35.72 9.40 31.79
C VAL A 430 35.44 7.92 32.08
N GLU A 431 36.51 7.18 32.37
CA GLU A 431 36.50 5.78 32.74
C GLU A 431 35.87 5.62 34.15
N VAL A 432 34.69 4.99 34.22
CA VAL A 432 34.03 4.62 35.48
C VAL A 432 34.35 3.15 35.75
N GLN A 433 35.01 2.91 36.89
CA GLN A 433 35.34 1.58 37.40
C GLN A 433 34.09 0.85 37.92
N ASP A 434 33.95 -0.43 37.57
CA ASP A 434 32.97 -1.36 38.14
C ASP A 434 33.31 -1.71 39.62
N PRO A 435 32.31 -1.72 40.53
CA PRO A 435 32.46 -2.29 41.86
C PRO A 435 32.21 -3.81 41.89
N PRO A 436 32.76 -4.54 42.89
CA PRO A 436 32.76 -6.00 42.93
C PRO A 436 31.44 -6.60 43.42
N ALA A 437 31.20 -7.84 42.99
CA ALA A 437 30.05 -8.67 43.34
C ALA A 437 30.08 -9.17 44.80
N GLU A 438 28.93 -9.11 45.46
CA GLU A 438 28.65 -9.76 46.75
C GLU A 438 27.47 -10.74 46.64
N PRO A 439 27.36 -11.70 47.59
CA PRO A 439 26.83 -13.04 47.33
C PRO A 439 25.31 -13.16 47.50
N VAL A 440 24.78 -14.19 46.83
CA VAL A 440 23.39 -14.65 46.92
C VAL A 440 23.21 -15.38 48.26
N ASP A 441 22.26 -14.92 49.07
CA ASP A 441 21.78 -15.65 50.24
C ASP A 441 20.26 -15.81 50.21
N ALA A 442 19.82 -16.95 50.71
CA ALA A 442 18.47 -17.48 50.59
C ALA A 442 17.54 -16.96 51.69
N GLY A 443 16.24 -16.84 51.38
CA GLY A 443 15.17 -16.98 52.39
C GLY A 443 13.95 -16.08 52.24
N GLY A 444 12.79 -16.72 52.04
CA GLY A 444 11.58 -16.46 52.82
C GLY A 444 10.55 -15.45 52.29
N THR A 445 9.39 -15.98 51.90
CA THR A 445 7.99 -15.59 52.30
C THR A 445 7.70 -14.11 52.54
N ASP A 446 6.66 -13.49 51.98
CA ASP A 446 5.26 -13.85 52.22
C ASP A 446 4.30 -13.03 51.32
N ASP A 447 3.09 -13.58 51.13
CA ASP A 447 1.79 -12.97 50.78
C ASP A 447 1.70 -11.50 50.30
N THR A 448 0.97 -11.28 49.19
CA THR A 448 -0.35 -10.58 49.20
C THR A 448 -1.03 -10.48 47.83
N ASP A 449 -2.34 -10.69 47.87
CA ASP A 449 -3.41 -10.17 47.01
C ASP A 449 -3.60 -10.72 45.58
N ASP A 450 -4.16 -11.93 45.60
CA ASP A 450 -5.38 -12.30 44.89
C ASP A 450 -6.43 -11.16 44.85
N THR A 451 -6.66 -10.56 43.67
CA THR A 451 -7.88 -9.81 43.38
C THR A 451 -8.51 -10.36 42.11
N ASP A 452 -9.19 -11.48 42.29
CA ASP A 452 -10.27 -11.95 41.44
C ASP A 452 -11.20 -10.77 41.07
N LEU A 453 -11.39 -10.54 39.76
CA LEU A 453 -12.34 -9.59 39.19
C LEU A 453 -13.59 -10.34 38.67
N PRO A 454 -14.56 -10.70 39.54
CA PRO A 454 -15.72 -11.54 39.19
C PRO A 454 -16.82 -10.79 38.39
N TRP A 455 -16.56 -9.59 37.88
CA TRP A 455 -17.56 -8.81 37.11
C TRP A 455 -17.43 -8.96 35.59
N LEU A 456 -16.26 -9.37 35.06
CA LEU A 456 -16.07 -9.63 33.63
C LEU A 456 -16.74 -10.93 33.15
N SER A 457 -16.92 -11.90 34.04
CA SER A 457 -17.59 -13.17 33.71
C SER A 457 -19.12 -13.07 33.63
N ARG A 458 -19.73 -11.96 34.07
CA ARG A 458 -21.20 -11.77 34.07
C ARG A 458 -21.74 -10.83 32.99
N LEU A 459 -20.88 -10.34 32.09
CA LEU A 459 -21.27 -9.56 30.90
C LEU A 459 -21.13 -10.34 29.59
N MET A 460 -20.73 -11.62 29.65
CA MET A 460 -20.65 -12.54 28.51
C MET A 460 -21.85 -13.51 28.40
N GLU A 461 -22.85 -13.40 29.27
CA GLU A 461 -24.12 -14.11 29.11
C GLU A 461 -25.19 -13.15 28.58
N THR A 462 -25.68 -13.44 27.37
CA THR A 462 -26.67 -12.72 26.53
C THR A 462 -26.10 -11.46 25.83
N VAL A 463 -25.82 -11.40 24.53
CA VAL A 463 -26.33 -12.11 23.35
C VAL A 463 -25.14 -12.40 22.43
N SER A 464 -24.85 -13.68 22.16
CA SER A 464 -23.95 -14.08 21.09
C SER A 464 -24.56 -13.66 19.75
N ILE A 465 -24.13 -12.53 19.21
CA ILE A 465 -24.38 -12.19 17.81
C ILE A 465 -23.36 -13.01 17.00
N PRO A 466 -23.81 -13.93 16.13
CA PRO A 466 -22.88 -14.71 15.33
C PRO A 466 -22.06 -13.78 14.43
N ALA A 467 -20.77 -14.08 14.29
CA ALA A 467 -19.93 -13.48 13.25
C ALA A 467 -20.67 -13.58 11.89
N PRO A 468 -20.52 -12.58 10.99
CA PRO A 468 -21.22 -12.59 9.71
C PRO A 468 -20.94 -13.91 8.97
N ALA A 469 -22.01 -14.52 8.46
CA ALA A 469 -21.91 -15.80 7.76
C ALA A 469 -21.01 -15.66 6.53
N ARG A 470 -20.13 -16.65 6.31
CA ARG A 470 -19.35 -16.74 5.08
C ARG A 470 -20.30 -16.76 3.86
N PRO A 471 -19.99 -16.04 2.77
CA PRO A 471 -20.72 -16.27 1.53
C PRO A 471 -20.49 -17.71 1.08
N SER A 472 -21.57 -18.45 0.87
CA SER A 472 -21.55 -19.79 0.32
C SER A 472 -20.90 -19.75 -1.06
N ARG A 473 -19.86 -20.57 -1.27
CA ARG A 473 -19.30 -20.82 -2.60
C ARG A 473 -20.44 -21.31 -3.49
N VAL A 474 -20.80 -20.53 -4.51
CA VAL A 474 -21.75 -20.98 -5.54
C VAL A 474 -21.02 -22.07 -6.32
N GLU A 475 -21.31 -23.33 -6.00
CA GLU A 475 -20.97 -24.45 -6.88
C GLU A 475 -21.78 -24.27 -8.16
N VAL A 476 -21.07 -23.95 -9.24
CA VAL A 476 -21.62 -24.03 -10.60
C VAL A 476 -21.81 -25.51 -10.88
N GLN A 477 -23.04 -25.98 -10.72
CA GLN A 477 -23.45 -27.32 -11.09
C GLN A 477 -23.48 -27.38 -12.62
N ASP A 478 -22.46 -28.00 -13.20
CA ASP A 478 -22.31 -28.26 -14.62
C ASP A 478 -23.29 -29.39 -15.00
N ASP A 479 -24.49 -29.00 -15.44
CA ASP A 479 -25.50 -29.93 -15.92
C ASP A 479 -25.09 -30.46 -17.30
N GLY A 480 -24.49 -31.65 -17.27
CA GLY A 480 -24.07 -32.39 -18.44
C GLY A 480 -25.23 -32.66 -19.42
N ALA A 481 -25.11 -32.09 -20.61
CA ALA A 481 -25.94 -32.43 -21.75
C ALA A 481 -25.54 -33.81 -22.31
N ARG A 482 -26.27 -34.86 -21.89
CA ARG A 482 -26.40 -36.10 -22.65
C ARG A 482 -27.60 -36.01 -23.62
N GLY A 483 -27.27 -35.86 -24.90
CA GLY A 483 -27.83 -36.59 -26.04
C GLY A 483 -29.32 -36.46 -26.41
N THR A 484 -29.59 -36.11 -27.67
CA THR A 484 -30.24 -37.04 -28.62
C THR A 484 -30.22 -36.52 -30.08
N ARG A 485 -29.82 -37.44 -30.97
CA ARG A 485 -29.84 -37.46 -32.45
C ARG A 485 -28.63 -36.95 -33.21
#